data_AF-A0A936SN12-F1
#
_entry.id   AF-A0A936SN12-F1
#
_cell.length_a   1.000
_cell.length_b   1.000
_cell.length_c   1.000
_cell.angle_alpha   90.00
_cell.angle_beta   90.00
_cell.angle_gamma   90.00
#
_symmetry.space_group_name_H-M   'P 1'
#
loop_
_entity.id
_entity.type
_entity.pdbx_description
1 polymer ?
#
loop_
_entity_poly.entity_id
_entity_poly.type
_entity_poly.pdbx_seq_one_letter_code
_entity_poly.pdbx_strand_id
1 'polypeptide(L)' 'MLSPGGQAVRNARLSMTDQSGMVRTAISNSFGFFRFDDVTVGETYVLNVRSKSYVFAPQLLNVTDEVTNLIVVAEP' A
#
# COMPACT_ATOMS: atom_id res chain seq x y z
N MET A 1 -0.67 -4.17 7.04
CA MET A 1 -2.04 -3.73 6.72
C MET A 1 -3.02 -4.26 7.74
N LEU A 2 -3.87 -3.39 8.27
CA LEU A 2 -4.78 -3.72 9.35
C LEU A 2 -6.21 -3.29 9.04
N SER A 3 -7.19 -4.05 9.54
CA SER A 3 -8.58 -3.63 9.64
C SER A 3 -8.73 -2.62 10.79
N PRO A 4 -9.89 -1.96 10.94
CA PRO A 4 -10.12 -1.03 12.05
C PRO A 4 -10.00 -1.72 13.42
N GLY A 5 -10.32 -3.02 13.48
CA GLY A 5 -10.17 -3.86 14.66
C GLY A 5 -8.76 -4.41 14.89
N GLY A 6 -7.75 -3.95 14.13
CA GLY A 6 -6.35 -4.36 14.29
C GLY A 6 -6.02 -5.75 13.73
N GLN A 7 -6.90 -6.36 12.94
CA GLN A 7 -6.65 -7.65 12.32
C GLN A 7 -5.89 -7.49 11.01
N ALA A 8 -5.02 -8.44 10.67
CA ALA A 8 -4.31 -8.45 9.39
C ALA A 8 -5.27 -8.53 8.19
N VAL A 9 -5.08 -7.66 7.20
CA VAL A 9 -5.84 -7.71 5.93
C VAL A 9 -5.02 -8.42 4.87
N ARG A 10 -5.42 -9.65 4.55
CA ARG A 10 -4.79 -10.50 3.52
C ARG A 10 -5.42 -10.36 2.15
N ASN A 11 -4.68 -10.73 1.10
CA ASN A 11 -5.14 -10.74 -0.29
C ASN A 11 -5.68 -9.38 -0.76
N ALA A 12 -5.24 -8.29 -0.16
CA ALA A 12 -5.52 -6.95 -0.66
C ALA A 12 -4.53 -6.65 -1.78
N ARG A 13 -5.01 -6.13 -2.91
CA ARG A 13 -4.17 -5.66 -4.00
C ARG A 13 -3.81 -4.20 -3.73
N LEU A 14 -2.53 -3.92 -3.59
CA LEU A 14 -1.99 -2.58 -3.47
C LEU A 14 -1.45 -2.14 -4.83
N SER A 15 -1.64 -0.88 -5.16
CA SER A 15 -1.11 -0.25 -6.36
C SER A 15 -0.44 1.07 -6.00
N MET A 16 0.83 1.24 -6.38
CA MET A 16 1.54 2.51 -6.34
C MET A 16 1.59 3.10 -7.75
N THR A 17 1.07 4.31 -7.90
CA THR A 17 1.11 5.04 -9.17
C THR A 17 2.02 6.26 -9.02
N ASP A 18 3.04 6.38 -9.88
CA ASP A 18 3.90 7.57 -9.92
C ASP A 18 3.30 8.73 -10.74
N GLN A 19 4.05 9.83 -10.83
CA GLN A 19 3.65 11.02 -11.56
C GLN A 19 3.56 10.82 -13.08
N SER A 20 4.25 9.81 -13.63
CA SER A 20 4.18 9.44 -15.05
C SER A 20 2.98 8.53 -15.36
N GLY A 21 2.27 8.08 -14.31
CA GLY A 21 1.14 7.15 -14.42
C GLY A 21 1.55 5.68 -14.48
N MET A 22 2.84 5.36 -14.31
CA MET A 22 3.29 3.98 -14.23
C MET A 22 2.82 3.38 -12.90
N VAL A 23 2.30 2.15 -12.98
CA VAL A 23 1.67 1.46 -11.85
C VAL A 23 2.48 0.24 -11.46
N ARG A 24 2.86 0.17 -10.18
CA ARG A 24 3.44 -1.02 -9.54
C ARG A 24 2.38 -1.65 -8.65
N THR A 25 2.36 -2.98 -8.56
CA THR A 25 1.36 -3.68 -7.74
C THR A 25 1.97 -4.73 -6.82
N ALA A 26 1.41 -4.85 -5.62
CA ALA A 26 1.74 -5.86 -4.63
C ALA A 26 0.47 -6.50 -4.07
N ILE A 27 0.59 -7.68 -3.46
CA ILE A 27 -0.52 -8.34 -2.77
C ILE A 27 -0.12 -8.56 -1.31
N SER A 28 -1.02 -8.24 -0.38
CA SER A 28 -0.77 -8.50 1.03
C SER A 28 -0.88 -9.99 1.36
N ASN A 29 0.03 -10.48 2.19
CA ASN A 29 0.02 -11.87 2.65
C ASN A 29 -0.98 -12.09 3.81
N SER A 30 -1.02 -13.31 4.36
CA SER A 30 -1.91 -13.69 5.48
C SER A 30 -1.74 -12.83 6.74
N PHE A 31 -0.57 -12.22 6.93
CA PHE A 31 -0.24 -11.35 8.05
C PHE A 31 -0.39 -9.85 7.71
N GLY A 32 -0.88 -9.54 6.50
CA GLY A 32 -1.08 -8.17 6.05
C GLY A 32 0.20 -7.44 5.67
N PHE A 33 1.33 -8.16 5.53
CA PHE A 33 2.57 -7.58 5.01
C PHE A 33 2.53 -7.50 3.49
N PHE A 34 3.18 -6.48 2.94
CA PHE A 34 3.34 -6.25 1.52
C PHE A 34 4.74 -5.65 1.28
N ARG A 35 5.21 -5.75 0.04
CA ARG A 35 6.47 -5.16 -0.41
C ARG A 35 6.34 -4.75 -1.87
N PHE A 36 6.93 -3.61 -2.19
CA PHE A 36 7.15 -3.18 -3.56
C PHE A 36 8.66 -3.17 -3.80
N ASP A 37 9.09 -3.85 -4.84
CA ASP A 37 10.47 -3.88 -5.28
C ASP A 37 10.68 -2.90 -6.45
N ASP A 38 11.94 -2.54 -6.69
CA ASP A 38 12.38 -1.63 -7.75
C ASP A 38 11.68 -0.25 -7.73
N VAL A 39 11.34 0.26 -6.55
CA VAL A 39 10.73 1.59 -6.38
C VAL A 39 11.79 2.68 -6.53
N THR A 40 11.53 3.63 -7.43
CA THR A 40 12.43 4.76 -7.65
C THR A 40 12.34 5.74 -6.49
N VAL A 41 13.49 6.11 -5.93
CA VAL A 41 13.59 7.18 -4.92
C VAL A 41 13.56 8.56 -5.56
N GLY A 42 13.15 9.57 -4.81
CA GLY A 42 12.96 10.95 -5.28
C GLY A 42 11.60 11.23 -5.92
N GLU A 43 10.68 10.26 -5.89
CA GLU A 43 9.35 10.37 -6.48
C GLU A 43 8.22 10.36 -5.44
N THR A 44 7.08 10.92 -5.84
CA THR A 44 5.82 10.81 -5.09
C THR A 44 4.92 9.79 -5.75
N TYR A 45 4.40 8.87 -4.95
CA TYR A 45 3.48 7.84 -5.37
C TYR A 45 2.11 8.01 -4.70
N VAL A 46 1.06 7.66 -5.43
CA VAL A 46 -0.28 7.44 -4.86
C VAL A 46 -0.45 5.95 -4.59
N LEU A 47 -0.53 5.57 -3.33
CA LEU A 47 -0.86 4.22 -2.90
C LEU A 47 -2.38 4.04 -2.81
N ASN A 48 -2.89 3.10 -3.58
CA ASN A 48 -4.28 2.66 -3.55
C ASN A 48 -4.36 1.21 -3.10
N VAL A 49 -5.43 0.87 -2.40
CA VAL A 49 -5.67 -0.50 -1.93
C VAL A 49 -7.06 -0.96 -2.35
N ARG A 50 -7.12 -2.15 -2.98
CA ARG A 50 -8.35 -2.85 -3.28
C ARG A 50 -8.45 -4.13 -2.45
N SER A 51 -9.52 -4.26 -1.70
CA SER A 51 -9.87 -5.45 -0.92
C SER A 51 -11.35 -5.77 -1.13
N LYS A 52 -11.74 -7.02 -0.90
CA LYS A 52 -13.14 -7.47 -1.00
C LYS A 52 -14.01 -6.95 0.15
N SER A 53 -13.42 -6.80 1.34
CA SER A 53 -14.16 -6.60 2.59
C SER A 53 -13.83 -5.30 3.31
N TYR A 54 -12.85 -4.53 2.82
CA TYR A 54 -12.37 -3.32 3.48
C TYR A 54 -12.12 -2.22 2.46
N VAL A 55 -12.41 -0.99 2.86
CA VAL A 55 -12.13 0.23 2.12
C VAL A 55 -10.93 0.91 2.77
N PHE A 56 -10.11 1.58 1.97
CA PHE A 56 -8.93 2.29 2.41
C PHE A 56 -8.88 3.64 1.69
N ALA A 57 -8.55 4.71 2.41
CA ALA A 57 -8.22 5.98 1.77
C ALA A 57 -6.92 5.87 0.94
N PRO A 58 -6.85 6.52 -0.23
CA PRO A 58 -5.59 6.68 -0.95
C PRO A 58 -4.56 7.41 -0.10
N GLN A 59 -3.30 6.97 -0.14
CA GLN A 59 -2.20 7.59 0.59
C GLN A 59 -1.18 8.17 -0.38
N LEU A 60 -0.73 9.40 -0.13
CA LEU A 60 0.41 9.99 -0.84
C LEU A 60 1.71 9.59 -0.11
N LEU A 61 2.64 9.00 -0.84
CA LEU A 61 3.93 8.55 -0.32
C LEU A 61 5.05 9.28 -1.05
N ASN A 62 5.85 10.04 -0.30
CA ASN A 62 7.09 10.63 -0.81
C ASN A 62 8.23 9.66 -0.50
N VAL A 63 8.78 9.02 -1.53
CA VAL A 63 9.80 7.98 -1.35
C VAL A 63 11.16 8.63 -1.57
N THR A 64 11.83 9.04 -0.49
CA THR A 64 13.19 9.63 -0.57
C THR A 64 14.30 8.61 -0.32
N ASP A 65 13.98 7.47 0.28
CA ASP A 65 14.85 6.33 0.55
C ASP A 65 13.96 5.06 0.75
N GLU A 66 14.54 3.94 1.19
CA GLU A 66 13.77 2.75 1.59
C GLU A 66 12.75 3.06 2.69
N VAL A 67 11.47 2.83 2.39
CA VAL A 67 10.38 2.97 3.36
C VAL A 67 10.08 1.61 3.98
N THR A 68 10.37 1.47 5.27
CA THR A 68 10.03 0.27 6.05
C THR A 68 8.89 0.54 7.02
N ASN A 69 8.20 -0.52 7.44
CA ASN A 69 7.15 -0.47 8.48
C ASN A 69 5.97 0.47 8.17
N LEU A 70 5.67 0.74 6.90
CA LEU A 70 4.48 1.48 6.51
C LEU A 70 3.21 0.72 6.93
N ILE A 71 2.39 1.34 7.79
CA ILE A 71 1.11 0.79 8.22
C ILE A 71 -0.02 1.45 7.45
N VAL A 72 -0.80 0.62 6.77
CA VAL A 72 -2.04 1.01 6.09
C VAL A 72 -3.21 0.42 6.87
N VAL A 73 -4.14 1.27 7.30
CA VAL A 73 -5.33 0.91 8.09
C VAL A 73 -6.57 1.18 7.26
N ALA A 74 -7.54 0.26 7.30
CA ALA A 74 -8.83 0.43 6.63
C ALA A 74 -9.70 1.49 7.32
N GLU A 75 -10.62 2.05 6.56
CA GLU A 75 -11.67 2.92 7.09
C GLU A 75 -12.58 2.16 8.08
N PRO A 76 -13.09 2.84 9.12
CA PRO A 76 -13.94 2.26 10.16
C PRO A 76 -15.26 1.66 9.65
#